data_AF-A0A927QTA9-F1
#
_entry.id   AF-A0A927QTA9-F1
#
_cell.length_a   1.000
_cell.length_b   1.000
_cell.length_c   1.000
_cell.angle_alpha   90.00
_cell.angle_beta   90.00
_cell.angle_gamma   90.00
#
_symmetry.space_group_name_H-M   'P 1'
#
loop_
_entity.id
_entity.type
_entity.pdbx_description
1 polymer ?
#
loop_
_entity_poly.entity_id
_entity_poly.type
_entity_poly.pdbx_seq_one_letter_code
_entity_poly.pdbx_strand_id
1 'polypeptide(L)'
;MDVNGDLKVRIVNLDTGVLSPKDSILVVNAGVVNRVTSQQIFDSHLKSFVKATGSATTSLGLVVGSTGYKRIAFNTELFDENNDYNTSSYEFVAPKDGIYSVYVQYESSSLLAATSVGVAIFTDRSGTVAIEAEEVYTNVAFATFFVSPPTRKTQTLGKLNAGDKVFLEPLQI
;
A
#
# COMPACT_ATOMS: atom_id res chain seq x y z
N MET A 1 28.51 37.45 5.44
CA MET A 1 29.77 37.07 4.79
C MET A 1 29.38 36.48 3.45
N ASP A 2 29.76 37.15 2.38
CA ASP A 2 29.57 36.65 1.02
C ASP A 2 30.87 35.96 0.60
N VAL A 3 30.78 34.72 0.11
CA VAL A 3 31.94 33.92 -0.28
C VAL A 3 31.74 33.52 -1.74
N ASN A 4 32.50 34.17 -2.62
CA ASN A 4 32.49 33.92 -4.06
C ASN A 4 33.69 33.06 -4.48
N GLY A 5 33.92 31.95 -3.77
CA GLY A 5 35.07 31.05 -3.96
C GLY A 5 34.94 29.77 -3.11
N ASP A 6 36.00 28.96 -3.08
CA ASP A 6 35.96 27.65 -2.42
C ASP A 6 35.91 27.78 -0.88
N LEU A 7 34.89 27.16 -0.27
CA LEU A 7 34.77 27.05 1.18
C LEU A 7 35.46 25.78 1.68
N LYS A 8 36.51 25.94 2.51
CA LYS A 8 37.16 24.82 3.20
C LYS A 8 36.85 24.85 4.70
N VAL A 9 35.99 23.94 5.16
CA VAL A 9 35.72 23.74 6.59
C VAL A 9 36.76 22.78 7.16
N ARG A 10 37.52 23.24 8.18
CA ARG A 10 38.62 22.46 8.76
C ARG A 10 38.16 21.43 9.79
N ILE A 11 37.14 21.77 10.57
CA ILE A 11 36.59 20.94 11.64
C ILE A 11 35.07 21.09 11.61
N VAL A 12 34.37 19.96 11.58
CA VAL A 12 32.92 19.87 11.80
C VAL A 12 32.72 19.09 13.08
N ASN A 13 32.25 19.76 14.14
CA ASN A 13 31.94 19.08 15.39
C ASN A 13 30.62 18.32 15.23
N LEU A 14 30.60 17.04 15.59
CA LEU A 14 29.36 16.26 15.63
C LEU A 14 28.51 16.72 16.81
N ASP A 15 27.29 17.16 16.54
CA ASP A 15 26.29 17.43 17.56
C ASP A 15 25.43 16.17 17.76
N THR A 16 25.49 15.59 18.97
CA THR A 16 24.73 14.39 19.36
C THR A 16 23.48 14.71 20.16
N GLY A 17 23.11 15.99 20.31
CA GLY A 17 21.95 16.43 21.06
C GLY A 17 20.65 16.04 20.39
N VAL A 18 20.13 14.84 20.72
CA VAL A 18 18.86 14.28 20.18
C VAL A 18 17.64 15.14 20.53
N LEU A 19 17.74 15.99 21.56
CA LEU A 19 16.66 16.88 22.03
C LEU A 19 16.81 18.33 21.55
N SER A 20 17.87 18.67 20.80
CA SER A 20 18.07 20.03 20.29
C SER A 20 17.44 20.11 18.90
N PRO A 21 16.37 20.90 18.69
CA PRO A 21 15.73 21.02 17.38
C PRO A 21 16.78 21.45 16.34
N LYS A 22 16.98 20.62 15.32
CA LYS A 22 17.79 20.99 14.16
C LYS A 22 16.84 21.54 13.11
N ASP A 23 16.83 22.85 12.94
CA ASP A 23 15.94 23.49 11.96
C ASP A 23 16.35 23.20 10.52
N SER A 24 17.65 22.98 10.26
CA SER A 24 18.15 22.83 8.90
C SER A 24 19.53 22.19 8.78
N ILE A 25 19.76 21.54 7.65
CA ILE A 25 21.03 20.96 7.22
C ILE A 25 21.48 21.68 5.94
N LEU A 26 22.79 21.82 5.75
CA LEU A 26 23.36 22.28 4.48
C LEU A 26 23.63 21.07 3.59
N VAL A 27 23.08 21.06 2.38
CA VAL A 27 23.28 20.02 1.38
C VAL A 27 23.88 20.63 0.11
N VAL A 28 24.79 19.91 -0.52
CA VAL A 28 25.35 20.31 -1.81
C VAL A 28 24.55 19.63 -2.90
N ASN A 29 23.93 20.42 -3.77
CA ASN A 29 23.25 19.95 -4.97
C ASN A 29 23.82 20.68 -6.18
N ALA A 30 24.33 19.93 -7.17
CA ALA A 30 24.94 20.47 -8.38
C ALA A 30 26.02 21.55 -8.11
N GLY A 31 26.80 21.39 -7.04
CA GLY A 31 27.86 22.35 -6.64
C GLY A 31 27.37 23.59 -5.89
N VAL A 32 26.05 23.73 -5.67
CA VAL A 32 25.46 24.83 -4.89
C VAL A 32 25.10 24.32 -3.49
N VAL A 33 25.48 25.10 -2.47
CA VAL A 33 25.08 24.83 -1.08
C VAL A 33 23.65 25.33 -0.88
N ASN A 34 22.75 24.40 -0.56
CA ASN A 34 21.36 24.66 -0.27
C ASN A 34 21.09 24.42 1.22
N ARG A 35 20.25 25.26 1.81
CA ARG A 35 19.68 25.00 3.13
C ARG A 35 18.40 24.18 2.95
N VAL A 36 18.33 23.01 3.56
CA VAL A 36 17.13 22.17 3.62
C VAL A 36 16.73 21.98 5.07
N THR A 37 15.44 21.86 5.34
CA THR A 37 14.99 21.56 6.71
C THR A 37 15.33 20.11 7.05
N SER A 38 15.56 19.82 8.34
CA SER A 38 15.78 18.44 8.77
C SER A 38 14.56 17.56 8.46
N GLN A 39 13.36 18.14 8.46
CA GLN A 39 12.13 17.50 8.04
C GLN A 39 12.20 17.03 6.58
N GLN A 40 12.64 17.87 5.65
CA GLN A 40 12.77 17.50 4.23
C GLN A 40 13.73 16.32 4.01
N ILE A 41 14.82 16.24 4.79
CA ILE A 41 15.76 15.12 4.72
C ILE A 41 15.10 13.84 5.26
N PHE A 42 14.40 13.94 6.39
CA PHE A 42 13.68 12.83 6.98
C PHE A 42 12.60 12.29 6.03
N ASP A 43 11.75 13.19 5.50
CA ASP A 43 10.63 12.84 4.63
C ASP A 43 11.08 12.20 3.33
N SER A 44 12.23 12.59 2.78
CA SER A 44 12.78 11.96 1.57
C SER A 44 13.09 10.46 1.72
N HIS A 45 13.14 9.94 2.96
CA HIS A 45 13.43 8.55 3.27
C HIS A 45 12.28 7.82 3.97
N LEU A 46 11.16 8.50 4.28
CA LEU A 46 10.00 7.90 4.94
C LEU A 46 9.47 6.72 4.13
N LYS A 47 9.37 5.56 4.76
CA LYS A 47 8.78 4.37 4.14
C LYS A 47 7.26 4.44 4.26
N SER A 48 6.57 3.89 3.27
CA SER A 48 5.12 3.73 3.34
C SER A 48 4.77 2.46 4.10
N PHE A 49 3.87 2.61 5.08
CA PHE A 49 3.32 1.50 5.85
C PHE A 49 1.84 1.75 6.04
N VAL A 50 1.03 0.84 5.49
CA VAL A 50 -0.42 0.91 5.53
C VAL A 50 -0.97 -0.45 5.96
N LYS A 51 -2.00 -0.43 6.81
CA LYS A 51 -2.85 -1.58 7.07
C LYS A 51 -4.31 -1.14 7.18
N ALA A 52 -5.16 -1.74 6.35
CA ALA A 52 -6.59 -1.54 6.37
C ALA A 52 -7.34 -2.88 6.56
N THR A 53 -8.57 -2.79 7.06
CA THR A 53 -9.52 -3.89 7.26
C THR A 53 -10.92 -3.44 6.82
N GLY A 54 -11.81 -4.40 6.58
CA GLY A 54 -13.25 -4.09 6.46
C GLY A 54 -13.85 -3.77 7.83
N SER A 55 -14.75 -2.79 7.88
CA SER A 55 -15.51 -2.42 9.09
C SER A 55 -16.62 -3.40 9.48
N ALA A 56 -17.09 -4.23 8.54
CA ALA A 56 -18.20 -5.15 8.71
C ALA A 56 -18.10 -6.32 7.72
N THR A 57 -18.94 -7.34 7.91
CA THR A 57 -19.18 -8.37 6.89
C THR A 57 -19.71 -7.68 5.62
N THR A 58 -18.87 -7.62 4.59
CA THR A 58 -19.26 -7.10 3.29
C THR A 58 -19.99 -8.21 2.53
N SER A 59 -21.26 -7.98 2.21
CA SER A 59 -21.95 -8.84 1.26
C SER A 59 -21.24 -8.69 -0.07
N LEU A 60 -20.71 -9.80 -0.61
CA LEU A 60 -20.09 -9.82 -1.94
C LEU A 60 -21.08 -9.51 -3.08
N GLY A 61 -22.33 -9.13 -2.76
CA GLY A 61 -23.35 -8.79 -3.74
C GLY A 61 -23.49 -9.95 -4.72
N LEU A 62 -23.84 -11.12 -4.20
CA LEU A 62 -24.17 -12.32 -4.98
C LEU A 62 -25.39 -12.01 -5.87
N VAL A 63 -25.15 -11.34 -6.99
CA VAL A 63 -26.08 -11.37 -8.10
C VAL A 63 -25.74 -12.64 -8.84
N VAL A 64 -26.60 -13.65 -8.71
CA VAL A 64 -26.54 -14.87 -9.51
C VAL A 64 -26.45 -14.46 -10.99
N GLY A 65 -25.31 -14.72 -11.63
CA GLY A 65 -25.04 -14.38 -13.04
C GLY A 65 -24.03 -13.25 -13.29
N SER A 66 -23.51 -12.55 -12.28
CA SER A 66 -22.39 -11.61 -12.48
C SER A 66 -21.05 -12.34 -12.27
N THR A 67 -20.30 -12.56 -13.35
CA THR A 67 -18.89 -12.99 -13.30
C THR A 67 -17.98 -11.76 -13.31
N GLY A 68 -16.85 -11.84 -12.59
CA GLY A 68 -15.85 -10.78 -12.59
C GLY A 68 -15.42 -10.31 -11.20
N TYR A 69 -14.52 -9.33 -11.20
CA TYR A 69 -13.95 -8.75 -9.99
C TYR A 69 -14.88 -7.65 -9.44
N LYS A 70 -14.94 -7.54 -8.11
CA LYS A 70 -15.67 -6.47 -7.42
C LYS A 70 -14.74 -5.77 -6.45
N ARG A 71 -14.87 -4.49 -6.16
CA ARG A 71 -13.95 -3.89 -5.18
C ARG A 71 -14.27 -4.32 -3.73
N ILE A 72 -13.26 -4.70 -2.95
CA ILE A 72 -13.42 -4.94 -1.50
C ILE A 72 -13.35 -3.61 -0.76
N ALA A 73 -14.36 -3.32 0.05
CA ALA A 73 -14.37 -2.17 0.93
C ALA A 73 -13.50 -2.42 2.18
N PHE A 74 -12.21 -2.11 2.10
CA PHE A 74 -11.31 -2.02 3.24
C PHE A 74 -11.40 -0.62 3.87
N ASN A 75 -12.57 -0.29 4.40
CA ASN A 75 -12.92 1.06 4.81
C ASN A 75 -12.47 1.47 6.23
N THR A 76 -11.79 0.57 6.94
CA THR A 76 -11.23 0.84 8.28
C THR A 76 -9.72 0.79 8.21
N GLU A 77 -9.07 1.92 8.47
CA GLU A 77 -7.63 1.97 8.62
C GLU A 77 -7.22 1.55 10.04
N LEU A 78 -6.20 0.69 10.15
CA LEU A 78 -5.57 0.34 11.42
C LEU A 78 -4.32 1.19 11.67
N PHE A 79 -3.54 1.42 10.62
CA PHE A 79 -2.49 2.43 10.60
C PHE A 79 -2.20 2.85 9.16
N ASP A 80 -1.80 4.11 9.00
CA ASP A 80 -1.21 4.67 7.80
C ASP A 80 -0.23 5.77 8.21
N GLU A 81 1.06 5.50 8.07
CA GLU A 81 2.10 6.42 8.57
C GLU A 81 2.20 7.71 7.76
N ASN A 82 1.71 7.73 6.51
CA ASN A 82 1.82 8.89 5.62
C ASN A 82 0.52 9.28 4.90
N ASN A 83 -0.62 8.68 5.27
CA ASN A 83 -1.90 8.88 4.62
C ASN A 83 -1.85 8.54 3.11
N ASP A 84 -1.20 7.41 2.79
CA ASP A 84 -1.03 6.86 1.45
C ASP A 84 -2.25 6.01 1.00
N TYR A 85 -3.19 5.71 1.90
CA TYR A 85 -4.39 4.92 1.67
C TYR A 85 -5.67 5.75 1.82
N ASN A 86 -6.60 5.53 0.90
CA ASN A 86 -7.90 6.22 0.93
C ASN A 86 -9.02 5.22 1.26
N THR A 87 -9.58 5.35 2.46
CA THR A 87 -10.68 4.50 2.95
C THR A 87 -12.02 4.70 2.24
N SER A 88 -12.15 5.72 1.38
CA SER A 88 -13.35 5.96 0.57
C SER A 88 -13.26 5.32 -0.82
N SER A 89 -12.09 5.37 -1.47
CA SER A 89 -11.85 4.70 -2.76
C SER A 89 -11.31 3.28 -2.63
N TYR A 90 -10.87 2.91 -1.43
CA TYR A 90 -10.21 1.65 -1.07
C TYR A 90 -8.89 1.42 -1.81
N GLU A 91 -8.20 2.51 -2.15
CA GLU A 91 -6.98 2.52 -2.95
C GLU A 91 -5.79 2.99 -2.11
N PHE A 92 -4.67 2.29 -2.27
CA PHE A 92 -3.35 2.80 -1.91
C PHE A 92 -2.77 3.55 -3.10
N VAL A 93 -2.11 4.68 -2.86
CA VAL A 93 -1.36 5.44 -3.88
C VAL A 93 0.10 5.47 -3.47
N ALA A 94 0.98 4.94 -4.33
CA ALA A 94 2.41 4.93 -4.06
C ALA A 94 2.94 6.37 -3.95
N PRO A 95 3.47 6.82 -2.80
CA PRO A 95 3.97 8.19 -2.65
C PRO A 95 5.30 8.40 -3.39
N LYS A 96 6.02 7.31 -3.70
CA LYS A 96 7.35 7.35 -4.31
C LYS A 96 7.65 6.11 -5.13
N ASP A 97 8.62 6.23 -6.02
CA ASP A 97 9.17 5.07 -6.73
C ASP A 97 9.80 4.09 -5.74
N GLY A 98 9.48 2.81 -5.87
CA GLY A 98 9.98 1.82 -4.93
C GLY A 98 9.49 0.41 -5.19
N ILE A 99 9.95 -0.50 -4.32
CA ILE A 99 9.47 -1.87 -4.26
C ILE A 99 8.49 -1.96 -3.09
N TYR A 100 7.30 -2.45 -3.38
CA TYR A 100 6.18 -2.55 -2.46
C TYR A 100 5.83 -4.03 -2.26
N SER A 101 5.71 -4.42 -0.99
CA SER A 101 5.18 -5.73 -0.61
C SER A 101 3.72 -5.54 -0.23
N VAL A 102 2.84 -6.22 -0.96
CA VAL A 102 1.39 -6.13 -0.76
C VAL A 102 0.89 -7.51 -0.36
N TYR A 103 0.11 -7.56 0.72
CA TYR A 103 -0.54 -8.77 1.21
C TYR A 103 -2.03 -8.48 1.36
N VAL A 104 -2.86 -9.43 0.93
CA VAL A 104 -4.30 -9.40 1.15
C VAL A 104 -4.76 -10.72 1.72
N GLN A 105 -5.74 -10.63 2.61
CA GLN A 105 -6.49 -11.77 3.11
C GLN A 105 -7.97 -11.42 3.15
N TYR A 106 -8.81 -12.39 2.80
CA TYR A 106 -10.26 -12.33 2.93
C TYR A 106 -10.77 -13.65 3.53
N GLU A 107 -11.75 -13.55 4.41
CA GLU A 107 -12.45 -14.70 4.99
C GLU A 107 -13.93 -14.57 4.67
N SER A 108 -14.53 -15.65 4.18
CA SER A 108 -15.98 -15.71 3.97
C SER A 108 -16.67 -16.12 5.27
N SER A 109 -17.84 -15.53 5.58
CA SER A 109 -18.61 -15.91 6.77
C SER A 109 -19.47 -17.17 6.57
N SER A 110 -19.62 -17.63 5.33
CA SER A 110 -20.46 -18.77 4.95
C SER A 110 -19.90 -19.49 3.73
N LEU A 111 -20.19 -20.78 3.61
CA LEU A 111 -19.87 -21.55 2.41
C LEU A 111 -20.70 -21.04 1.23
N LEU A 112 -20.04 -20.62 0.16
CA LEU A 112 -20.70 -20.22 -1.08
C LEU A 112 -20.91 -21.48 -1.93
N ALA A 113 -22.16 -21.88 -2.11
CA ALA A 113 -22.49 -23.08 -2.88
C ALA A 113 -22.19 -22.85 -4.38
N ALA A 114 -21.35 -23.73 -4.95
CA ALA A 114 -21.14 -23.90 -6.39
C ALA A 114 -20.66 -22.67 -7.19
N THR A 115 -19.71 -21.90 -6.64
CA THR A 115 -18.97 -20.86 -7.39
C THR A 115 -17.49 -20.89 -7.06
N SER A 116 -16.64 -20.45 -8.00
CA SER A 116 -15.23 -20.20 -7.70
C SER A 116 -15.10 -18.81 -7.09
N VAL A 117 -14.37 -18.71 -5.99
CA VAL A 117 -14.18 -17.47 -5.25
C VAL A 117 -12.70 -17.27 -4.95
N GLY A 118 -12.22 -16.08 -5.23
CA GLY A 118 -10.82 -15.71 -5.07
C GLY A 118 -10.61 -14.28 -4.61
N VAL A 119 -9.35 -13.91 -4.46
CA VAL A 119 -8.90 -12.54 -4.18
C VAL A 119 -7.72 -12.21 -5.08
N ALA A 120 -7.71 -11.00 -5.62
CA ALA A 120 -6.65 -10.51 -6.47
C ALA A 120 -6.15 -9.13 -6.02
N ILE A 121 -4.86 -8.90 -6.25
CA ILE A 121 -4.17 -7.62 -6.08
C ILE A 121 -4.05 -6.99 -7.46
N PHE A 122 -4.61 -5.80 -7.60
CA PHE A 122 -4.54 -5.01 -8.82
C PHE A 122 -3.59 -3.84 -8.66
N THR A 123 -2.94 -3.47 -9.76
CA THR A 123 -2.30 -2.17 -9.91
C THR A 123 -2.96 -1.37 -11.00
N ASP A 124 -3.03 -0.05 -10.82
CA ASP A 124 -3.33 0.91 -11.89
C ASP A 124 -2.08 1.76 -12.13
N ARG A 125 -1.48 1.57 -13.31
CA ARG A 125 -0.32 2.33 -13.78
C ARG A 125 -0.80 3.30 -14.85
N SER A 126 -1.14 4.52 -14.44
CA SER A 126 -1.58 5.60 -15.34
C SER A 126 -2.77 5.22 -16.24
N GLY A 127 -3.78 4.55 -15.69
CA GLY A 127 -4.98 4.10 -16.38
C GLY A 127 -4.89 2.67 -16.94
N THR A 128 -3.73 2.00 -16.82
CA THR A 128 -3.57 0.60 -17.21
C THR A 128 -3.68 -0.29 -15.99
N VAL A 129 -4.82 -0.99 -15.88
CA VAL A 129 -5.09 -1.92 -14.79
C VAL A 129 -4.52 -3.31 -15.10
N ALA A 130 -3.77 -3.88 -14.16
CA ALA A 130 -3.20 -5.23 -14.26
C ALA A 130 -3.37 -6.02 -12.96
N ILE A 131 -3.51 -7.35 -13.09
CA ILE A 131 -3.48 -8.28 -11.96
C ILE A 131 -2.02 -8.61 -11.66
N GLU A 132 -1.61 -8.36 -10.42
CA GLU A 132 -0.24 -8.64 -9.96
C GLU A 132 -0.12 -9.97 -9.21
N ALA A 133 -1.18 -10.37 -8.54
CA ALA A 133 -1.28 -11.67 -7.87
C ALA A 133 -2.75 -12.03 -7.65
N GLU A 134 -3.04 -13.31 -7.71
CA GLU A 134 -4.40 -13.84 -7.60
C GLU A 134 -4.39 -15.22 -6.94
N GLU A 135 -5.42 -15.49 -6.15
CA GLU A 135 -5.71 -16.82 -5.60
C GLU A 135 -7.20 -17.11 -5.79
N VAL A 136 -7.54 -18.23 -6.46
CA VAL A 136 -8.92 -18.65 -6.75
C VAL A 136 -9.10 -20.11 -6.38
N TYR A 137 -10.24 -20.44 -5.75
CA TYR A 137 -10.63 -21.82 -5.49
C TYR A 137 -12.10 -22.05 -5.78
N THR A 138 -12.41 -23.26 -6.25
CA THR A 138 -13.78 -23.74 -6.40
C THR A 138 -14.32 -24.24 -5.06
N ASN A 139 -15.43 -23.67 -4.61
CA ASN A 139 -16.10 -24.17 -3.42
C ASN A 139 -16.88 -25.45 -3.78
N VAL A 140 -16.55 -26.56 -3.12
CA VAL A 140 -17.29 -27.82 -3.25
C VAL A 140 -18.18 -27.97 -2.01
N ALA A 141 -19.50 -27.82 -2.19
CA ALA A 141 -20.47 -28.05 -1.14
C ALA A 141 -21.01 -29.49 -1.28
N PHE A 142 -20.73 -30.34 -0.28
CA PHE A 142 -21.37 -31.64 -0.14
C PHE A 142 -22.49 -31.52 0.89
N ALA A 143 -23.71 -31.92 0.52
CA ALA A 143 -24.94 -31.72 1.30
C ALA A 143 -24.95 -32.32 2.72
N THR A 144 -23.93 -33.12 3.08
CA THR A 144 -23.85 -33.86 4.35
C THR A 144 -22.70 -33.44 5.27
N PHE A 145 -21.82 -32.51 4.85
CA PHE A 145 -20.70 -32.06 5.67
C PHE A 145 -20.64 -30.54 5.76
N PHE A 146 -20.57 -30.02 6.99
CA PHE A 146 -20.21 -28.64 7.26
C PHE A 146 -18.69 -28.51 7.11
N VAL A 147 -18.23 -27.74 6.13
CA VAL A 147 -16.82 -27.35 6.01
C VAL A 147 -16.66 -25.91 6.49
N SER A 148 -15.56 -25.62 7.17
CA SER A 148 -15.25 -24.26 7.62
C SER A 148 -15.18 -23.32 6.41
N PRO A 149 -15.68 -22.08 6.53
CA PRO A 149 -15.55 -21.11 5.47
C PRO A 149 -14.08 -20.91 5.10
N PRO A 150 -13.77 -20.82 3.80
CA PRO A 150 -12.40 -20.64 3.38
C PRO A 150 -11.85 -19.26 3.72
N THR A 151 -10.58 -19.24 4.14
CA THR A 151 -9.71 -18.08 4.04
C THR A 151 -9.00 -18.08 2.68
N ARG A 152 -8.92 -16.90 2.06
CA ARG A 152 -8.16 -16.64 0.83
C ARG A 152 -7.11 -15.59 1.13
N LYS A 153 -5.89 -15.78 0.63
CA LYS A 153 -4.79 -14.86 0.78
C LYS A 153 -3.87 -14.92 -0.43
N THR A 154 -3.39 -13.76 -0.85
CA THR A 154 -2.32 -13.67 -1.84
C THR A 154 -1.40 -12.53 -1.50
N GLN A 155 -0.21 -12.55 -2.10
CA GLN A 155 0.80 -11.53 -1.88
C GLN A 155 1.59 -11.28 -3.16
N THR A 156 2.10 -10.07 -3.31
CA THR A 156 3.01 -9.72 -4.39
C THR A 156 4.12 -8.80 -3.89
N LEU A 157 5.22 -8.80 -4.63
CA LEU A 157 6.32 -7.87 -4.48
C LEU A 157 6.51 -7.18 -5.84
N GLY A 158 6.06 -5.93 -5.93
CA GLY A 158 6.01 -5.18 -7.18
C GLY A 158 6.82 -3.91 -7.12
N LYS A 159 7.39 -3.48 -8.26
CA LYS A 159 7.90 -2.12 -8.40
C LYS A 159 6.77 -1.20 -8.82
N LEU A 160 6.58 -0.10 -8.08
CA LEU A 160 5.62 0.95 -8.37
C LEU A 160 6.35 2.27 -8.54
N ASN A 161 5.84 3.12 -9.42
CA ASN A 161 6.23 4.52 -9.51
C ASN A 161 5.32 5.38 -8.63
N ALA A 162 5.76 6.58 -8.29
CA ALA A 162 4.94 7.56 -7.60
C ALA A 162 3.63 7.81 -8.36
N GLY A 163 2.50 7.71 -7.66
CA GLY A 163 1.17 7.88 -8.21
C GLY A 163 0.51 6.59 -8.74
N ASP A 164 1.25 5.49 -8.90
CA ASP A 164 0.65 4.20 -9.19
C ASP A 164 -0.27 3.78 -8.04
N LYS A 165 -1.39 3.13 -8.37
CA LYS A 165 -2.37 2.70 -7.36
C LYS A 165 -2.35 1.21 -7.15
N VAL A 166 -2.71 0.79 -5.94
CA VAL A 166 -2.98 -0.61 -5.59
C VAL A 166 -4.38 -0.71 -5.00
N PHE A 167 -5.15 -1.68 -5.46
CA PHE A 167 -6.47 -1.99 -4.91
C PHE A 167 -6.76 -3.49 -4.97
N LEU A 168 -7.78 -3.90 -4.22
CA LEU A 168 -8.07 -5.30 -3.91
C LEU A 168 -9.51 -5.64 -4.30
N GLU A 169 -9.69 -6.72 -5.04
CA GLU A 169 -11.00 -7.13 -5.55
C GLU A 169 -11.17 -8.65 -5.40
N PRO A 170 -12.30 -9.20 -4.89
CA PRO A 170 -12.54 -10.62 -4.97
C PRO A 170 -13.02 -10.97 -6.38
N LEU A 171 -12.63 -12.16 -6.84
CA LEU A 171 -13.14 -12.74 -8.07
C LEU A 171 -14.28 -13.69 -7.76
N GLN A 172 -15.33 -13.63 -8.58
CA GLN A 172 -16.31 -14.70 -8.71
C GLN A 172 -16.37 -15.19 -10.17
N ILE A 173 -16.22 -16.50 -10.35
CA ILE A 173 -16.43 -17.21 -11.62
C ILE A 173 -17.53 -18.25 -11.43
#